data_AF-A0A3B9MPQ2-F1
#
_entry.id   AF-A0A3B9MPQ2-F1
#
_cell.length_a   1.000
_cell.length_b   1.000
_cell.length_c   1.000
_cell.angle_alpha   90.00
_cell.angle_beta   90.00
_cell.angle_gamma   90.00
#
_symmetry.space_group_name_H-M   'P 1'
#
loop_
_entity.id
_entity.type
_entity.pdbx_description
1 polymer ?
#
loop_
_entity_poly.entity_id
_entity_poly.type
_entity_poly.pdbx_seq_one_letter_code
_entity_poly.pdbx_strand_id
1 'polypeptide(L)'
;HFAAGETSKTISTFIVDDSFGEGPETFNVTLSNAVGCMLGSPATVTVTIISNETVDGPNPVKDPSFNNDFFVREHYVDFFNREPDAGGLAFWKNQLNECENVPLPGGFTDAQNCREVRRINVSAAFFLSIEFQQTGYLVERLYKVAYGSALGTSTLGGTHTLPVPIVRLNEFLPDTQQIGRGVIIGQPGADQLLENNKQALIAEFVLRSRFTTAFPLTMTAAQFVDTLNANAGGPLSQAERDQLVSDLTSGTKTRAQVLRAVAEDPDLFAAESNRAFVLAQFFGYLRRNPNDAPDSDYTGYDFWLGKLNQFNGNFVNAEMVKAFIVSAEYQGRFGP
;
A
#
# COMPACT_ATOMS: atom_id res chain seq x y z
N HIS A 1 8.96 -13.24 10.69
CA HIS A 1 10.25 -13.67 11.27
C HIS A 1 10.15 -13.72 12.80
N PHE A 2 10.65 -14.75 13.48
CA PHE A 2 10.80 -14.80 14.94
C PHE A 2 12.28 -14.57 15.29
N ALA A 3 12.58 -13.72 16.27
CA ALA A 3 13.95 -13.59 16.76
C ALA A 3 14.43 -14.88 17.43
N ALA A 4 15.75 -15.05 17.57
CA ALA A 4 16.31 -16.22 18.27
C ALA A 4 15.75 -16.30 19.70
N GLY A 5 15.12 -17.44 20.03
CA GLY A 5 14.48 -17.67 21.33
C GLY A 5 13.07 -17.09 21.47
N GLU A 6 12.53 -16.40 20.47
CA GLU A 6 11.16 -15.89 20.49
C GLU A 6 10.16 -17.02 20.18
N THR A 7 9.21 -17.26 21.09
CA THR A 7 8.22 -18.34 20.97
C THR A 7 6.80 -17.85 20.69
N SER A 8 6.56 -16.54 20.67
CA SER A 8 5.24 -15.94 20.43
C SER A 8 5.35 -14.64 19.65
N LYS A 9 4.45 -14.43 18.68
CA LYS A 9 4.23 -13.15 18.01
C LYS A 9 2.75 -12.96 17.71
N THR A 10 2.35 -11.70 17.62
CA THR A 10 0.99 -11.31 17.22
C THR A 10 0.96 -10.94 15.74
N ILE A 11 -0.05 -11.46 15.05
CA ILE A 11 -0.48 -10.99 13.73
C ILE A 11 -1.82 -10.28 13.89
N SER A 12 -2.00 -9.17 13.18
CA SER A 12 -3.28 -8.45 13.16
C SER A 12 -4.03 -8.80 11.89
N THR A 13 -5.29 -9.18 12.05
CA THR A 13 -6.24 -9.40 10.96
C THR A 13 -7.39 -8.43 11.18
N PHE A 14 -7.60 -7.54 10.21
CA PHE A 14 -8.68 -6.55 10.25
C PHE A 14 -9.89 -7.12 9.52
N ILE A 15 -11.05 -6.98 10.14
CA ILE A 15 -12.33 -7.42 9.60
C ILE A 15 -13.08 -6.18 9.13
N VAL A 16 -13.69 -6.30 7.96
CA VAL A 16 -14.64 -5.32 7.42
C VAL A 16 -16.01 -5.72 7.96
N ASP A 17 -16.66 -4.79 8.65
CA ASP A 17 -18.02 -4.95 9.18
C ASP A 17 -19.01 -4.48 8.11
N ASP A 18 -19.28 -5.34 7.12
CA ASP A 18 -20.14 -4.99 6.00
C ASP A 18 -21.64 -5.13 6.34
N SER A 19 -22.49 -4.66 5.43
CA SER A 19 -23.94 -4.66 5.61
C SER A 19 -24.63 -5.88 4.99
N PHE A 20 -23.95 -6.98 4.64
CA PHE A 20 -24.61 -8.17 4.09
C PHE A 20 -25.21 -9.05 5.18
N GLY A 21 -26.46 -9.47 4.99
CA GLY A 21 -27.09 -10.47 5.86
C GLY A 21 -26.63 -11.88 5.49
N GLU A 22 -25.59 -12.38 6.14
CA GLU A 22 -24.94 -13.63 5.74
C GLU A 22 -24.66 -14.61 6.88
N GLY A 23 -24.24 -15.82 6.51
CA GLY A 23 -23.83 -16.86 7.46
C GLY A 23 -22.39 -16.66 7.94
N PRO A 24 -21.95 -17.41 8.97
CA PRO A 24 -20.56 -17.33 9.42
C PRO A 24 -19.57 -17.71 8.31
N GLU A 25 -18.51 -16.91 8.18
CA GLU A 25 -17.41 -17.15 7.26
C GLU A 25 -16.21 -17.77 7.97
N THR A 26 -15.31 -18.42 7.23
CA THR A 26 -14.12 -19.04 7.82
C THR A 26 -12.87 -18.84 6.99
N PHE A 27 -11.73 -18.70 7.66
CA PHE A 27 -10.41 -18.75 7.03
C PHE A 27 -9.43 -19.54 7.90
N ASN A 28 -8.32 -20.00 7.29
CA ASN A 28 -7.29 -20.75 8.00
C ASN A 28 -6.05 -19.89 8.25
N VAL A 29 -5.53 -19.95 9.47
CA VAL A 29 -4.20 -19.44 9.82
C VAL A 29 -3.26 -20.63 9.92
N THR A 30 -2.20 -20.66 9.11
CA THR A 30 -1.22 -21.75 9.09
C THR A 30 0.18 -21.21 9.33
N LEU A 31 0.88 -21.78 10.31
CA LEU A 31 2.33 -21.64 10.44
C LEU A 31 3.00 -22.65 9.49
N SER A 32 3.94 -22.18 8.68
CA SER A 32 4.67 -23.01 7.72
C SER A 32 6.11 -22.53 7.56
N ASN A 33 6.93 -23.28 6.81
CA ASN A 33 8.31 -22.92 6.47
C ASN A 33 9.20 -22.62 7.70
N ALA A 34 9.07 -23.42 8.77
CA ALA A 34 9.92 -23.29 9.94
C ALA A 34 11.38 -23.59 9.60
N VAL A 35 12.29 -22.71 10.05
CA VAL A 35 13.74 -22.85 9.88
C VAL A 35 14.37 -22.86 11.26
N GLY A 36 15.17 -23.89 11.57
CA GLY A 36 15.86 -24.01 12.85
C GLY A 36 14.96 -24.39 14.04
N CYS A 37 13.68 -24.71 13.80
CA CYS A 37 12.76 -25.20 14.81
C CYS A 37 11.73 -26.19 14.21
N MET A 38 10.97 -26.85 15.08
CA MET A 38 9.81 -27.67 14.68
C MET A 38 8.52 -26.95 15.09
N LEU A 39 7.51 -26.96 14.22
CA LEU A 39 6.19 -26.46 14.56
C LEU A 39 5.45 -27.48 15.44
N GLY A 40 4.82 -27.00 16.51
CA GLY A 40 3.95 -27.81 17.36
C GLY A 40 2.59 -28.10 16.72
N SER A 41 1.74 -28.81 17.45
CA SER A 41 0.33 -29.04 17.07
C SER A 41 -0.60 -28.22 17.98
N PRO A 42 -1.61 -27.51 17.42
CA PRO A 42 -1.90 -27.37 15.99
C PRO A 42 -0.99 -26.33 15.29
N ALA A 43 -0.57 -26.61 14.06
CA ALA A 43 0.12 -25.64 13.19
C ALA A 43 -0.85 -24.85 12.30
N THR A 44 -2.10 -25.33 12.17
CA THR A 44 -3.19 -24.69 11.45
C THR A 44 -4.40 -24.55 12.37
N VAL A 45 -4.99 -23.36 12.39
CA VAL A 45 -6.23 -23.07 13.12
C VAL A 45 -7.24 -22.47 12.15
N THR A 46 -8.48 -22.93 12.22
CA THR A 46 -9.61 -22.30 11.53
C THR A 46 -10.17 -21.19 12.40
N VAL A 47 -10.29 -20.01 11.82
CA VAL A 47 -10.93 -18.84 12.42
C VAL A 47 -12.31 -18.70 11.80
N THR A 48 -13.32 -18.47 12.63
CA THR A 48 -14.70 -18.20 12.21
C THR A 48 -15.04 -16.76 12.49
N ILE A 49 -15.55 -16.07 11.48
CA ILE A 49 -16.12 -14.72 11.57
C ILE A 49 -17.63 -14.90 11.68
N ILE A 50 -18.22 -14.30 12.71
CA ILE A 50 -19.67 -14.36 12.95
C ILE A 50 -20.25 -13.03 12.49
N SER A 51 -21.17 -13.07 11.52
CA SER A 51 -21.90 -11.88 11.07
C SER A 51 -22.83 -11.35 12.17
N ASN A 52 -22.94 -10.03 12.26
CA ASN A 52 -23.87 -9.30 13.11
C ASN A 52 -25.18 -8.94 12.39
N GLU A 53 -25.27 -9.25 11.10
CA GLU A 53 -26.36 -8.89 10.20
C GLU A 53 -27.22 -10.11 9.91
N THR A 54 -28.51 -10.05 10.26
CA THR A 54 -29.44 -11.13 9.92
C THR A 54 -30.08 -10.97 8.54
N VAL A 55 -30.01 -9.77 7.98
CA VAL A 55 -30.54 -9.37 6.66
C VAL A 55 -29.68 -8.22 6.12
N ASP A 56 -29.70 -8.02 4.81
CA ASP A 56 -28.96 -6.92 4.17
C ASP A 56 -29.38 -5.54 4.72
N GLY A 57 -28.38 -4.75 5.10
CA GLY A 57 -28.48 -3.37 5.54
C GLY A 57 -28.12 -2.36 4.45
N PRO A 58 -28.22 -1.05 4.76
CA PRO A 58 -27.78 -0.01 3.85
C PRO A 58 -26.26 -0.05 3.66
N ASN A 59 -25.80 0.09 2.41
CA ASN A 59 -24.37 0.16 2.11
C ASN A 59 -23.74 1.43 2.73
N PRO A 60 -22.73 1.29 3.62
CA PRO A 60 -22.19 2.38 4.43
C PRO A 60 -21.29 3.34 3.63
N VAL A 61 -20.92 3.01 2.38
CA VAL A 61 -20.09 3.87 1.52
C VAL A 61 -20.86 4.47 0.34
N LYS A 62 -22.13 4.11 0.16
CA LYS A 62 -22.98 4.59 -0.94
C LYS A 62 -23.76 5.83 -0.53
N ASP A 63 -23.92 6.79 -1.43
CA ASP A 63 -24.79 7.95 -1.17
C ASP A 63 -26.28 7.58 -1.30
N PRO A 64 -27.17 8.22 -0.52
CA PRO A 64 -26.90 9.16 0.57
C PRO A 64 -26.64 8.47 1.93
N SER A 65 -26.58 7.14 1.98
CA SER A 65 -26.39 6.32 3.20
C SER A 65 -24.95 6.25 3.73
N PHE A 66 -24.11 7.19 3.30
CA PHE A 66 -22.70 7.23 3.61
C PHE A 66 -22.43 7.47 5.11
N ASN A 67 -21.60 6.63 5.72
CA ASN A 67 -21.21 6.71 7.11
C ASN A 67 -19.75 7.20 7.23
N ASN A 68 -19.55 8.37 7.84
CA ASN A 68 -18.25 9.01 7.98
C ASN A 68 -17.28 8.20 8.86
N ASP A 69 -17.76 7.58 9.94
CA ASP A 69 -16.94 6.73 10.83
C ASP A 69 -16.46 5.48 10.09
N PHE A 70 -17.39 4.79 9.41
CA PHE A 70 -17.09 3.60 8.62
C PHE A 70 -16.06 3.92 7.53
N PHE A 71 -16.33 4.94 6.70
CA PHE A 71 -15.45 5.28 5.60
C PHE A 71 -14.03 5.62 6.03
N VAL A 72 -13.87 6.42 7.09
CA VAL A 72 -12.55 6.76 7.62
C VAL A 72 -11.85 5.50 8.14
N ARG A 73 -12.54 4.67 8.93
CA ARG A 73 -11.96 3.41 9.41
C ARG A 73 -11.50 2.52 8.27
N GLU A 74 -12.32 2.34 7.24
CA GLU A 74 -11.97 1.51 6.08
C GLU A 74 -10.73 2.04 5.35
N HIS A 75 -10.51 3.36 5.31
CA HIS A 75 -9.27 3.92 4.73
C HIS A 75 -8.03 3.59 5.56
N TYR A 76 -8.14 3.57 6.89
CA TYR A 76 -7.05 3.11 7.76
C TYR A 76 -6.75 1.62 7.54
N VAL A 77 -7.78 0.78 7.47
CA VAL A 77 -7.63 -0.66 7.27
C VAL A 77 -7.06 -0.97 5.88
N ASP A 78 -7.64 -0.39 4.84
CA ASP A 78 -7.28 -0.67 3.45
C ASP A 78 -5.91 -0.11 3.09
N PHE A 79 -5.59 1.13 3.53
CA PHE A 79 -4.40 1.84 3.05
C PHE A 79 -3.25 1.79 4.04
N PHE A 80 -3.51 1.81 5.36
CA PHE A 80 -2.46 1.77 6.38
C PHE A 80 -2.31 0.41 7.06
N ASN A 81 -3.22 -0.53 6.81
CA ASN A 81 -3.20 -1.87 7.41
C ASN A 81 -3.15 -1.81 8.95
N ARG A 82 -3.94 -0.90 9.52
CA ARG A 82 -4.15 -0.69 10.97
C ARG A 82 -5.52 -0.10 11.27
N GLU A 83 -5.96 -0.20 12.52
CA GLU A 83 -7.08 0.59 13.02
C GLU A 83 -6.66 2.07 13.21
N PRO A 84 -7.60 3.03 13.07
CA PRO A 84 -7.33 4.39 13.45
C PRO A 84 -7.10 4.52 14.96
N ASP A 85 -6.20 5.42 15.34
CA ASP A 85 -6.18 5.95 16.69
C ASP A 85 -7.33 6.96 16.88
N ALA A 86 -7.73 7.20 18.12
CA ALA A 86 -8.88 8.08 18.41
C ALA A 86 -8.71 9.50 17.86
N GLY A 87 -7.48 10.03 17.85
CA GLY A 87 -7.18 11.36 17.31
C GLY A 87 -7.29 11.40 15.78
N GLY A 88 -6.69 10.41 15.11
CA GLY A 88 -6.77 10.24 13.67
C GLY A 88 -8.20 10.06 13.15
N LEU A 89 -8.99 9.17 13.78
CA LEU A 89 -10.40 8.98 13.43
C LEU A 89 -11.18 10.28 13.56
N ALA A 90 -11.05 10.97 14.71
CA ALA A 90 -11.75 12.22 14.95
C ALA A 90 -11.34 13.30 13.94
N PHE A 91 -10.05 13.43 13.63
CA PHE A 91 -9.55 14.41 12.68
C PHE A 91 -10.20 14.25 11.30
N TRP A 92 -10.09 13.07 10.70
CA TRP A 92 -10.62 12.83 9.36
C TRP A 92 -12.14 12.84 9.31
N LYS A 93 -12.80 12.26 10.31
CA LYS A 93 -14.26 12.30 10.41
C LYS A 93 -14.78 13.73 10.50
N ASN A 94 -14.15 14.58 11.31
CA ASN A 94 -14.59 15.96 11.46
C ASN A 94 -14.50 16.73 10.14
N GLN A 95 -13.53 16.43 9.27
CA GLN A 95 -13.47 17.04 7.92
C GLN A 95 -14.67 16.67 7.04
N LEU A 96 -15.27 15.50 7.24
CA LEU A 96 -16.50 15.06 6.56
C LEU A 96 -17.74 15.70 7.21
N ASN A 97 -17.81 15.66 8.55
CA ASN A 97 -18.93 16.22 9.33
C ASN A 97 -19.10 17.73 9.11
N GLU A 98 -18.07 18.46 8.71
CA GLU A 98 -18.19 19.89 8.36
C GLU A 98 -19.26 20.16 7.29
N CYS A 99 -19.55 19.20 6.41
CA CYS A 99 -20.61 19.32 5.40
C CYS A 99 -22.03 19.16 5.94
N GLU A 100 -22.18 18.91 7.25
CA GLU A 100 -23.47 18.87 7.96
C GLU A 100 -23.74 20.21 8.67
N ASN A 101 -22.76 21.11 8.74
CA ASN A 101 -22.87 22.41 9.39
C ASN A 101 -23.49 23.48 8.48
N VAL A 102 -24.08 24.51 9.10
CA VAL A 102 -24.55 25.72 8.41
C VAL A 102 -23.91 26.96 9.04
N PRO A 103 -23.22 27.84 8.28
CA PRO A 103 -23.01 27.76 6.84
C PRO A 103 -22.06 26.62 6.44
N LEU A 104 -22.27 26.05 5.24
CA LEU A 104 -21.39 25.02 4.69
C LEU A 104 -19.97 25.60 4.48
N PRO A 105 -18.92 24.77 4.64
CA PRO A 105 -17.54 25.22 4.46
C PRO A 105 -17.25 25.60 3.01
N GLY A 106 -16.19 26.39 2.77
CA GLY A 106 -15.65 26.59 1.42
C GLY A 106 -16.60 27.21 0.39
N GLY A 107 -17.71 27.83 0.83
CA GLY A 107 -18.70 28.43 -0.07
C GLY A 107 -19.61 27.42 -0.78
N PHE A 108 -19.66 26.16 -0.32
CA PHE A 108 -20.66 25.21 -0.83
C PHE A 108 -22.08 25.71 -0.55
N THR A 109 -22.98 25.48 -1.51
CA THR A 109 -24.41 25.80 -1.39
C THR A 109 -25.28 24.55 -1.25
N ASP A 110 -24.69 23.38 -1.45
CA ASP A 110 -25.35 22.07 -1.37
C ASP A 110 -24.52 21.11 -0.52
N ALA A 111 -25.18 20.50 0.48
CA ALA A 111 -24.52 19.64 1.46
C ALA A 111 -24.04 18.32 0.82
N GLN A 112 -24.77 17.79 -0.17
CA GLN A 112 -24.38 16.55 -0.86
C GLN A 112 -23.11 16.78 -1.69
N ASN A 113 -23.04 17.84 -2.48
CA ASN A 113 -21.85 18.22 -3.22
C ASN A 113 -20.66 18.49 -2.29
N CYS A 114 -20.88 19.13 -1.14
CA CYS A 114 -19.84 19.28 -0.11
C CYS A 114 -19.30 17.90 0.33
N ARG A 115 -20.19 16.96 0.67
CA ARG A 115 -19.80 15.61 1.11
C ARG A 115 -19.01 14.88 0.03
N GLU A 116 -19.46 14.89 -1.22
CA GLU A 116 -18.78 14.22 -2.33
C GLU A 116 -17.34 14.74 -2.51
N VAL A 117 -17.17 16.07 -2.53
CA VAL A 117 -15.84 16.68 -2.65
C VAL A 117 -14.96 16.37 -1.43
N ARG A 118 -15.51 16.44 -0.21
CA ARG A 118 -14.76 16.11 1.00
C ARG A 118 -14.35 14.64 1.04
N ARG A 119 -15.21 13.70 0.62
CA ARG A 119 -14.87 12.28 0.52
C ARG A 119 -13.68 12.05 -0.40
N ILE A 120 -13.71 12.62 -1.60
CA ILE A 120 -12.62 12.50 -2.57
C ILE A 120 -11.31 13.03 -1.96
N ASN A 121 -11.35 14.21 -1.33
CA ASN A 121 -10.14 14.85 -0.80
C ASN A 121 -9.60 14.15 0.46
N VAL A 122 -10.47 13.77 1.40
CA VAL A 122 -10.07 12.99 2.59
C VAL A 122 -9.45 11.68 2.15
N SER A 123 -10.09 10.98 1.23
CA SER A 123 -9.63 9.72 0.69
C SER A 123 -8.26 9.82 0.01
N ALA A 124 -8.08 10.81 -0.87
CA ALA A 124 -6.80 11.10 -1.50
C ALA A 124 -5.70 11.45 -0.48
N ALA A 125 -6.06 12.16 0.60
CA ALA A 125 -5.10 12.61 1.60
C ALA A 125 -4.42 11.46 2.34
N PHE A 126 -5.04 10.28 2.44
CA PHE A 126 -4.38 9.10 3.00
C PHE A 126 -3.16 8.70 2.15
N PHE A 127 -3.30 8.62 0.82
CA PHE A 127 -2.19 8.32 -0.08
C PHE A 127 -1.11 9.41 -0.12
N LEU A 128 -1.50 10.66 0.11
CA LEU A 128 -0.59 11.80 0.17
C LEU A 128 0.08 11.97 1.54
N SER A 129 -0.40 11.27 2.57
CA SER A 129 0.13 11.37 3.92
C SER A 129 1.57 10.86 4.02
N ILE A 130 2.32 11.40 4.99
CA ILE A 130 3.65 10.89 5.34
C ILE A 130 3.59 9.39 5.61
N GLU A 131 2.54 8.91 6.27
CA GLU A 131 2.38 7.50 6.60
C GLU A 131 2.39 6.62 5.34
N PHE A 132 1.57 6.90 4.33
CA PHE A 132 1.56 6.12 3.09
C PHE A 132 2.84 6.28 2.29
N GLN A 133 3.37 7.50 2.22
CA GLN A 133 4.59 7.78 1.45
C GLN A 133 5.81 7.02 1.99
N GLN A 134 5.87 6.86 3.32
CA GLN A 134 6.97 6.18 4.01
C GLN A 134 6.72 4.68 4.22
N THR A 135 5.51 4.19 3.92
CA THR A 135 5.14 2.76 3.98
C THR A 135 4.88 2.22 2.56
N GLY A 136 3.66 2.37 2.05
CA GLY A 136 3.20 1.88 0.75
C GLY A 136 4.12 2.24 -0.41
N TYR A 137 4.40 3.54 -0.59
CA TYR A 137 5.26 3.94 -1.71
C TYR A 137 6.72 3.53 -1.53
N LEU A 138 7.21 3.41 -0.29
CA LEU A 138 8.55 2.88 -0.07
C LEU A 138 8.62 1.39 -0.44
N VAL A 139 7.61 0.60 -0.10
CA VAL A 139 7.55 -0.82 -0.49
C VAL A 139 7.52 -0.97 -2.00
N GLU A 140 6.68 -0.21 -2.72
CA GLU A 140 6.67 -0.23 -4.19
C GLU A 140 8.06 0.04 -4.77
N ARG A 141 8.74 1.10 -4.31
CA ARG A 141 10.09 1.44 -4.76
C ARG A 141 11.13 0.40 -4.38
N LEU A 142 11.06 -0.23 -3.21
CA LEU A 142 11.98 -1.31 -2.82
C LEU A 142 11.91 -2.47 -3.82
N TYR A 143 10.70 -2.86 -4.24
CA TYR A 143 10.50 -3.90 -5.25
C TYR A 143 10.97 -3.45 -6.64
N LYS A 144 10.71 -2.19 -7.01
CA LYS A 144 11.20 -1.59 -8.26
C LYS A 144 12.73 -1.61 -8.34
N VAL A 145 13.43 -1.16 -7.29
CA VAL A 145 14.90 -1.15 -7.25
C VAL A 145 15.46 -2.59 -7.26
N ALA A 146 14.84 -3.51 -6.53
CA ALA A 146 15.31 -4.88 -6.45
C ALA A 146 15.10 -5.67 -7.76
N TYR A 147 13.99 -5.45 -8.46
CA TYR A 147 13.57 -6.36 -9.54
C TYR A 147 13.18 -5.68 -10.85
N GLY A 148 13.21 -4.36 -10.91
CA GLY A 148 12.76 -3.59 -12.07
C GLY A 148 11.24 -3.54 -12.19
N SER A 149 10.75 -3.38 -13.41
CA SER A 149 9.32 -3.45 -13.73
C SER A 149 8.95 -4.81 -14.31
N ALA A 150 7.73 -5.27 -14.04
CA ALA A 150 7.15 -6.37 -14.78
C ALA A 150 6.65 -5.89 -16.15
N LEU A 151 6.40 -6.83 -17.07
CA LEU A 151 5.73 -6.54 -18.34
C LEU A 151 4.25 -6.95 -18.23
N GLY A 152 3.37 -5.97 -18.40
CA GLY A 152 1.93 -6.18 -18.52
C GLY A 152 1.48 -6.15 -19.98
N THR A 153 0.31 -6.69 -20.25
CA THR A 153 -0.41 -6.53 -21.53
C THR A 153 -1.57 -5.56 -21.31
N SER A 154 -1.83 -4.69 -22.28
CA SER A 154 -3.01 -3.80 -22.30
C SER A 154 -3.66 -3.91 -23.67
N THR A 155 -4.98 -3.78 -23.72
CA THR A 155 -5.76 -3.68 -24.96
C THR A 155 -6.27 -2.26 -25.23
N LEU A 156 -5.91 -1.30 -24.37
CA LEU A 156 -6.27 0.12 -24.54
C LEU A 156 -5.67 0.67 -25.85
N GLY A 157 -6.52 1.11 -26.77
CA GLY A 157 -6.07 1.61 -28.07
C GLY A 157 -5.42 0.54 -28.96
N GLY A 158 -5.59 -0.76 -28.63
CA GLY A 158 -4.96 -1.90 -29.32
C GLY A 158 -4.00 -2.67 -28.40
N THR A 159 -3.78 -3.95 -28.71
CA THR A 159 -2.92 -4.83 -27.89
C THR A 159 -1.47 -4.35 -27.91
N HIS A 160 -0.93 -4.05 -26.73
CA HIS A 160 0.47 -3.68 -26.53
C HIS A 160 0.99 -4.16 -25.18
N THR A 161 2.30 -4.01 -24.95
CA THR A 161 2.92 -4.30 -23.66
C THR A 161 3.41 -3.01 -23.01
N LEU A 162 3.37 -2.96 -21.68
CA LEU A 162 3.80 -1.80 -20.91
C LEU A 162 4.54 -2.23 -19.64
N PRO A 163 5.52 -1.43 -19.16
CA PRO A 163 6.13 -1.68 -17.87
C PRO A 163 5.12 -1.38 -16.75
N VAL A 164 4.94 -2.31 -15.82
CA VAL A 164 4.04 -2.18 -14.65
C VAL A 164 4.83 -2.43 -13.36
N PRO A 165 4.37 -1.89 -12.21
CA PRO A 165 4.97 -2.22 -10.91
C PRO A 165 5.02 -3.74 -10.71
N ILE A 166 6.17 -4.23 -10.26
CA ILE A 166 6.41 -5.67 -10.13
C ILE A 166 5.85 -6.26 -8.85
N VAL A 167 5.67 -5.42 -7.82
CA VAL A 167 5.13 -5.82 -6.52
C VAL A 167 3.68 -6.25 -6.67
N ARG A 168 3.33 -7.33 -5.99
CA ARG A 168 1.95 -7.87 -5.93
C ARG A 168 1.32 -7.60 -4.58
N LEU A 169 0.00 -7.60 -4.52
CA LEU A 169 -0.73 -7.26 -3.28
C LEU A 169 -0.30 -8.13 -2.09
N ASN A 170 -0.08 -9.42 -2.30
CA ASN A 170 0.35 -10.37 -1.28
C ASN A 170 1.79 -10.15 -0.77
N GLU A 171 2.62 -9.44 -1.54
CA GLU A 171 3.95 -8.97 -1.15
C GLU A 171 3.86 -7.58 -0.48
N PHE A 172 3.01 -6.72 -1.04
CA PHE A 172 2.83 -5.33 -0.58
C PHE A 172 2.28 -5.25 0.85
N LEU A 173 1.16 -5.92 1.13
CA LEU A 173 0.46 -5.81 2.42
C LEU A 173 1.31 -6.21 3.64
N PRO A 174 2.02 -7.35 3.67
CA PRO A 174 2.84 -7.70 4.83
C PRO A 174 4.02 -6.74 5.03
N ASP A 175 4.65 -6.29 3.94
CA ASP A 175 5.79 -5.38 4.02
C ASP A 175 5.37 -3.99 4.51
N THR A 176 4.25 -3.45 4.03
CA THR A 176 3.72 -2.17 4.53
C THR A 176 3.30 -2.27 5.99
N GLN A 177 2.66 -3.38 6.39
CA GLN A 177 2.31 -3.63 7.79
C GLN A 177 3.54 -3.69 8.70
N GLN A 178 4.65 -4.26 8.21
CA GLN A 178 5.89 -4.31 8.97
C GLN A 178 6.50 -2.91 9.18
N ILE A 179 6.48 -2.05 8.15
CA ILE A 179 6.96 -0.67 8.28
C ILE A 179 6.06 0.16 9.22
N GLY A 180 4.74 0.06 9.05
CA GLY A 180 3.76 0.84 9.82
C GLY A 180 3.50 0.32 11.25
N ARG A 181 4.07 -0.82 11.65
CA ARG A 181 3.73 -1.49 12.91
C ARG A 181 3.95 -0.60 14.14
N GLY A 182 2.85 -0.25 14.80
CA GLY A 182 2.85 0.58 16.01
C GLY A 182 3.16 2.06 15.78
N VAL A 183 3.31 2.49 14.52
CA VAL A 183 3.58 3.89 14.17
C VAL A 183 2.28 4.66 14.16
N ILE A 184 2.24 5.76 14.92
CA ILE A 184 1.17 6.77 14.86
C ILE A 184 1.86 8.10 14.62
N ILE A 185 1.75 8.62 13.39
CA ILE A 185 2.43 9.86 13.00
C ILE A 185 2.03 11.02 13.91
N GLY A 186 3.01 11.82 14.33
CA GLY A 186 2.83 12.95 15.24
C GLY A 186 2.87 12.60 16.73
N GLN A 187 2.92 11.31 17.10
CA GLN A 187 3.14 10.91 18.50
C GLN A 187 4.65 10.89 18.85
N PRO A 188 5.02 11.16 20.12
CA PRO A 188 6.41 11.06 20.57
C PRO A 188 7.03 9.70 20.24
N GLY A 189 8.19 9.71 19.57
CA GLY A 189 8.93 8.50 19.19
C GLY A 189 8.46 7.82 17.90
N ALA A 190 7.41 8.31 17.24
CA ALA A 190 6.90 7.72 16.00
C ALA A 190 7.95 7.70 14.88
N ASP A 191 8.71 8.77 14.69
CA ASP A 191 9.73 8.85 13.63
C ASP A 191 10.85 7.83 13.84
N GLN A 192 11.33 7.67 15.08
CA GLN A 192 12.35 6.68 15.41
C GLN A 192 11.82 5.25 15.25
N LEU A 193 10.56 5.00 15.63
CA LEU A 193 9.94 3.69 15.43
C LEU A 193 9.78 3.36 13.95
N LEU A 194 9.30 4.31 13.15
CA LEU A 194 9.19 4.17 11.70
C LEU A 194 10.55 3.88 11.07
N GLU A 195 11.59 4.61 11.47
CA GLU A 195 12.96 4.39 11.00
C GLU A 195 13.46 2.98 11.36
N ASN A 196 13.26 2.54 12.61
CA ASN A 196 13.63 1.20 13.04
C ASN A 196 12.89 0.11 12.24
N ASN A 197 11.59 0.30 11.99
CA ASN A 197 10.78 -0.65 11.24
C ASN A 197 11.24 -0.76 9.78
N LYS A 198 11.57 0.36 9.12
CA LYS A 198 12.14 0.35 7.77
C LYS A 198 13.46 -0.42 7.72
N GLN A 199 14.37 -0.13 8.65
CA GLN A 199 15.66 -0.83 8.72
C GLN A 199 15.46 -2.34 8.90
N ALA A 200 14.56 -2.74 9.80
CA ALA A 200 14.26 -4.14 10.07
C ALA A 200 13.68 -4.86 8.83
N LEU A 201 12.71 -4.25 8.15
CA LEU A 201 12.15 -4.82 6.91
C LEU A 201 13.24 -4.99 5.86
N ILE A 202 14.03 -3.95 5.58
CA ILE A 202 14.98 -3.97 4.46
C ILE A 202 16.14 -4.93 4.76
N ALA A 203 16.55 -5.05 6.03
CA ALA A 203 17.51 -6.07 6.46
C ALA A 203 16.99 -7.50 6.22
N GLU A 204 15.69 -7.75 6.47
CA GLU A 204 15.06 -9.04 6.13
C GLU A 204 14.92 -9.23 4.61
N PHE A 205 14.50 -8.18 3.90
CA PHE A 205 14.21 -8.20 2.47
C PHE A 205 15.41 -8.71 1.67
N VAL A 206 16.62 -8.24 1.99
CA VAL A 206 17.85 -8.66 1.28
C VAL A 206 18.28 -10.10 1.57
N LEU A 207 17.65 -10.77 2.55
CA LEU A 207 17.88 -12.17 2.89
C LEU A 207 16.86 -13.11 2.24
N ARG A 208 15.80 -12.56 1.62
CA ARG A 208 14.78 -13.36 0.93
C ARG A 208 15.40 -14.10 -0.26
N SER A 209 14.96 -15.32 -0.50
CA SER A 209 15.49 -16.17 -1.59
C SER A 209 15.48 -15.45 -2.94
N ARG A 210 14.35 -14.82 -3.30
CA ARG A 210 14.19 -14.01 -4.53
C ARG A 210 15.27 -12.93 -4.65
N PHE A 211 15.59 -12.24 -3.56
CA PHE A 211 16.64 -11.22 -3.55
C PHE A 211 18.04 -11.84 -3.67
N THR A 212 18.35 -12.88 -2.89
CA THR A 212 19.67 -13.52 -2.93
C THR A 212 19.95 -14.24 -4.26
N THR A 213 18.91 -14.69 -4.96
CA THR A 213 19.02 -15.24 -6.31
C THR A 213 19.29 -14.15 -7.35
N ALA A 214 18.57 -13.02 -7.27
CA ALA A 214 18.79 -11.87 -8.16
C ALA A 214 20.15 -11.20 -7.91
N PHE A 215 20.61 -11.20 -6.66
CA PHE A 215 21.87 -10.60 -6.28
C PHE A 215 22.74 -11.54 -5.42
N PRO A 216 23.45 -12.49 -6.05
CA PRO A 216 24.36 -13.40 -5.34
C PRO A 216 25.48 -12.65 -4.60
N LEU A 217 25.97 -13.23 -3.49
CA LEU A 217 27.10 -12.67 -2.72
C LEU A 217 28.41 -12.62 -3.52
N THR A 218 28.49 -13.33 -4.65
CA THR A 218 29.63 -13.27 -5.58
C THR A 218 29.65 -12.03 -6.46
N MET A 219 28.57 -11.23 -6.50
CA MET A 219 28.55 -9.96 -7.22
C MET A 219 29.49 -8.94 -6.57
N THR A 220 30.20 -8.18 -7.39
CA THR A 220 30.99 -7.05 -6.89
C THR A 220 30.09 -5.92 -6.41
N ALA A 221 30.61 -5.02 -5.58
CA ALA A 221 29.88 -3.83 -5.14
C ALA A 221 29.39 -2.97 -6.32
N ALA A 222 30.23 -2.78 -7.33
CA ALA A 222 29.89 -2.09 -8.57
C ALA A 222 28.70 -2.76 -9.28
N GLN A 223 28.80 -4.06 -9.55
CA GLN A 223 27.72 -4.81 -10.21
C GLN A 223 26.40 -4.72 -9.41
N PHE A 224 26.47 -4.79 -8.08
CA PHE A 224 25.29 -4.67 -7.24
C PHE A 224 24.63 -3.30 -7.37
N VAL A 225 25.37 -2.21 -7.17
CA VAL A 225 24.85 -0.83 -7.27
C VAL A 225 24.33 -0.54 -8.68
N ASP A 226 25.08 -0.91 -9.71
CA ASP A 226 24.71 -0.67 -11.11
C ASP A 226 23.42 -1.43 -11.49
N THR A 227 23.24 -2.65 -11.00
CA THR A 227 22.00 -3.42 -11.24
C THR A 227 20.80 -2.78 -10.54
N LEU A 228 20.95 -2.35 -9.27
CA LEU A 228 19.88 -1.64 -8.55
C LEU A 228 19.50 -0.34 -9.26
N ASN A 229 20.50 0.44 -9.69
CA ASN A 229 20.28 1.69 -10.41
C ASN A 229 19.58 1.44 -11.75
N ALA A 230 20.01 0.43 -12.50
CA ALA A 230 19.39 0.07 -13.78
C ALA A 230 17.92 -0.36 -13.60
N ASN A 231 17.62 -1.21 -12.62
CA ASN A 231 16.25 -1.62 -12.29
C ASN A 231 15.35 -0.42 -11.93
N ALA A 232 15.92 0.55 -11.20
CA ALA A 232 15.26 1.78 -10.80
C ALA A 232 15.06 2.79 -11.95
N GLY A 233 15.63 2.55 -13.13
CA GLY A 233 15.55 3.47 -14.27
C GLY A 233 16.65 4.54 -14.29
N GLY A 234 17.73 4.35 -13.52
CA GLY A 234 18.90 5.22 -13.47
C GLY A 234 18.73 6.52 -12.67
N PRO A 235 18.11 6.53 -11.47
CA PRO A 235 17.95 7.75 -10.67
C PRO A 235 19.28 8.31 -10.15
N LEU A 236 20.29 7.48 -9.89
CA LEU A 236 21.54 7.94 -9.28
C LEU A 236 22.38 8.75 -10.27
N SER A 237 22.91 9.89 -9.80
CA SER A 237 24.04 10.54 -10.45
C SER A 237 25.31 9.68 -10.36
N GLN A 238 26.29 9.99 -11.22
CA GLN A 238 27.58 9.28 -11.19
C GLN A 238 28.27 9.37 -9.82
N ALA A 239 28.19 10.53 -9.16
CA ALA A 239 28.80 10.76 -7.85
C ALA A 239 28.13 9.92 -6.74
N GLU A 240 26.80 9.86 -6.73
CA GLU A 240 26.04 9.03 -5.77
C GLU A 240 26.33 7.55 -5.98
N ARG A 241 26.35 7.11 -7.23
CA ARG A 241 26.71 5.74 -7.60
C ARG A 241 28.11 5.39 -7.09
N ASP A 242 29.10 6.23 -7.34
CA ASP A 242 30.49 5.96 -6.94
C ASP A 242 30.66 5.96 -5.41
N GLN A 243 29.93 6.82 -4.70
CA GLN A 243 29.89 6.81 -3.24
C GLN A 243 29.29 5.50 -2.71
N LEU A 244 28.15 5.04 -3.23
CA LEU A 244 27.52 3.79 -2.78
C LEU A 244 28.41 2.56 -3.03
N VAL A 245 29.13 2.54 -4.15
CA VAL A 245 30.10 1.48 -4.45
C VAL A 245 31.27 1.51 -3.47
N SER A 246 31.82 2.68 -3.17
CA SER A 246 32.89 2.85 -2.18
C SER A 246 32.44 2.43 -0.78
N ASP A 247 31.25 2.86 -0.35
CA ASP A 247 30.68 2.54 0.96
C ASP A 247 30.43 1.03 1.12
N LEU A 248 29.97 0.37 0.06
CA LEU A 248 29.74 -1.07 0.09
C LEU A 248 31.06 -1.86 0.04
N THR A 249 32.03 -1.41 -0.75
CA THR A 249 33.35 -2.05 -0.86
C THR A 249 34.12 -1.97 0.47
N SER A 250 34.02 -0.83 1.17
CA SER A 250 34.67 -0.61 2.47
C SER A 250 33.91 -1.21 3.66
N GLY A 251 32.67 -1.69 3.45
CA GLY A 251 31.80 -2.18 4.52
C GLY A 251 31.15 -1.07 5.36
N THR A 252 31.28 0.20 4.96
CA THR A 252 30.60 1.35 5.58
C THR A 252 29.09 1.25 5.46
N LYS A 253 28.60 0.74 4.32
CA LYS A 253 27.18 0.38 4.13
C LYS A 253 27.04 -1.10 3.85
N THR A 254 26.00 -1.67 4.41
CA THR A 254 25.48 -3.00 4.04
C THR A 254 24.71 -2.94 2.72
N ARG A 255 24.46 -4.11 2.13
CA ARG A 255 23.59 -4.25 0.94
C ARG A 255 22.17 -3.73 1.18
N ALA A 256 21.64 -3.91 2.39
CA ALA A 256 20.35 -3.37 2.80
C ALA A 256 20.36 -1.83 2.80
N GLN A 257 21.41 -1.20 3.33
CA GLN A 257 21.54 0.25 3.35
C GLN A 257 21.75 0.84 1.95
N VAL A 258 22.44 0.13 1.06
CA VAL A 258 22.58 0.53 -0.35
C VAL A 258 21.26 0.41 -1.10
N LEU A 259 20.54 -0.72 -0.97
CA LEU A 259 19.20 -0.89 -1.54
C LEU A 259 18.25 0.23 -1.11
N ARG A 260 18.25 0.55 0.19
CA ARG A 260 17.44 1.63 0.75
C ARG A 260 17.81 2.99 0.17
N ALA A 261 19.11 3.29 0.04
CA ALA A 261 19.56 4.57 -0.48
C ALA A 261 19.02 4.83 -1.90
N VAL A 262 19.00 3.80 -2.76
CA VAL A 262 18.41 3.91 -4.11
C VAL A 262 16.87 3.99 -4.06
N ALA A 263 16.21 3.26 -3.16
CA ALA A 263 14.75 3.23 -3.05
C ALA A 263 14.14 4.52 -2.45
N GLU A 264 14.91 5.26 -1.67
CA GLU A 264 14.54 6.56 -1.09
C GLU A 264 15.12 7.75 -1.89
N ASP A 265 15.73 7.47 -3.05
CA ASP A 265 16.24 8.51 -3.94
C ASP A 265 15.11 9.45 -4.43
N PRO A 266 15.27 10.78 -4.35
CA PRO A 266 14.25 11.74 -4.76
C PRO A 266 13.84 11.65 -6.23
N ASP A 267 14.78 11.33 -7.13
CA ASP A 267 14.50 11.22 -8.56
C ASP A 267 13.68 9.96 -8.85
N LEU A 268 13.96 8.86 -8.13
CA LEU A 268 13.11 7.66 -8.18
C LEU A 268 11.72 7.92 -7.60
N PHE A 269 11.64 8.64 -6.47
CA PHE A 269 10.36 9.02 -5.87
C PHE A 269 9.49 9.77 -6.88
N ALA A 270 10.06 10.78 -7.56
CA ALA A 270 9.35 11.55 -8.57
C ALA A 270 8.93 10.68 -9.77
N ALA A 271 9.83 9.81 -10.26
CA ALA A 271 9.59 8.97 -11.43
C ALA A 271 8.48 7.91 -11.22
N GLU A 272 8.35 7.35 -10.02
CA GLU A 272 7.37 6.28 -9.74
C GLU A 272 6.08 6.80 -9.09
N SER A 273 5.99 8.07 -8.66
CA SER A 273 4.83 8.61 -7.92
C SER A 273 3.47 8.32 -8.56
N ASN A 274 3.31 8.60 -9.86
CA ASN A 274 2.04 8.36 -10.56
C ASN A 274 1.74 6.85 -10.70
N ARG A 275 2.77 6.04 -10.96
CA ARG A 275 2.65 4.59 -11.14
C ARG A 275 2.23 3.91 -9.84
N ALA A 276 2.89 4.28 -8.75
CA ALA A 276 2.58 3.82 -7.40
C ALA A 276 1.19 4.31 -6.94
N PHE A 277 0.80 5.55 -7.24
CA PHE A 277 -0.53 6.04 -6.87
C PHE A 277 -1.66 5.29 -7.58
N VAL A 278 -1.52 4.98 -8.88
CA VAL A 278 -2.47 4.15 -9.63
C VAL A 278 -2.55 2.75 -9.02
N LEU A 279 -1.40 2.10 -8.78
CA LEU A 279 -1.35 0.78 -8.15
C LEU A 279 -2.05 0.77 -6.78
N ALA A 280 -1.83 1.80 -5.99
CA ALA A 280 -2.42 1.97 -4.67
C ALA A 280 -3.95 2.06 -4.72
N GLN A 281 -4.55 2.51 -5.83
CA GLN A 281 -6.01 2.46 -5.98
C GLN A 281 -6.52 1.01 -6.07
N PHE A 282 -5.87 0.16 -6.87
CA PHE A 282 -6.23 -1.26 -6.99
C PHE A 282 -6.00 -2.01 -5.67
N PHE A 283 -4.85 -1.79 -5.03
CA PHE A 283 -4.52 -2.46 -3.76
C PHE A 283 -5.37 -1.96 -2.60
N GLY A 284 -5.65 -0.67 -2.53
CA GLY A 284 -6.43 -0.03 -1.49
C GLY A 284 -7.91 -0.35 -1.63
N TYR A 285 -8.55 0.17 -2.68
CA TYR A 285 -10.02 0.06 -2.83
C TYR A 285 -10.47 -1.32 -3.29
N LEU A 286 -9.76 -1.94 -4.23
CA LEU A 286 -10.25 -3.16 -4.88
C LEU A 286 -9.67 -4.44 -4.27
N ARG A 287 -8.67 -4.30 -3.39
CA ARG A 287 -8.01 -5.42 -2.68
C ARG A 287 -7.54 -6.53 -3.63
N ARG A 288 -7.08 -6.17 -4.83
CA ARG A 288 -6.54 -7.11 -5.84
C ARG A 288 -5.42 -6.51 -6.68
N ASN A 289 -4.70 -7.34 -7.44
CA ASN A 289 -3.78 -6.82 -8.46
C ASN A 289 -4.55 -6.25 -9.65
N PRO A 290 -3.99 -5.28 -10.41
CA PRO A 290 -4.71 -4.64 -11.51
C PRO A 290 -5.16 -5.58 -12.64
N ASN A 291 -4.54 -6.76 -12.74
CA ASN A 291 -4.81 -7.77 -13.75
C ASN A 291 -5.51 -9.02 -13.19
N ASP A 292 -5.87 -9.03 -11.92
CA ASP A 292 -6.69 -10.09 -11.34
C ASP A 292 -8.16 -9.89 -11.75
N ALA A 293 -8.94 -10.97 -11.72
CA ALA A 293 -10.38 -10.93 -11.96
C ALA A 293 -11.04 -9.79 -11.15
N PRO A 294 -12.02 -9.05 -11.73
CA PRO A 294 -12.70 -9.34 -13.00
C PRO A 294 -11.92 -8.96 -14.26
N ASP A 295 -10.78 -8.30 -14.13
CA ASP A 295 -9.88 -8.01 -15.25
C ASP A 295 -9.08 -9.25 -15.65
N SER A 296 -8.41 -9.17 -16.81
CA SER A 296 -7.50 -10.24 -17.28
C SER A 296 -6.16 -9.72 -17.79
N ASP A 297 -5.99 -8.40 -17.78
CA ASP A 297 -4.83 -7.69 -18.27
C ASP A 297 -4.67 -6.35 -17.51
N TYR A 298 -3.76 -5.49 -17.96
CA TYR A 298 -3.48 -4.20 -17.32
C TYR A 298 -4.19 -3.01 -17.99
N THR A 299 -5.24 -3.24 -18.79
CA THR A 299 -5.96 -2.18 -19.51
C THR A 299 -6.48 -1.10 -18.55
N GLY A 300 -7.02 -1.50 -17.39
CA GLY A 300 -7.47 -0.55 -16.37
C GLY A 300 -6.33 0.27 -15.77
N TYR A 301 -5.21 -0.37 -15.44
CA TYR A 301 -4.02 0.32 -14.93
C TYR A 301 -3.44 1.30 -15.96
N ASP A 302 -3.33 0.87 -17.22
CA ASP A 302 -2.84 1.68 -18.34
C ASP A 302 -3.71 2.92 -18.56
N PHE A 303 -5.03 2.74 -18.62
CA PHE A 303 -5.98 3.84 -18.74
C PHE A 303 -5.81 4.89 -17.64
N TRP A 304 -5.76 4.43 -16.38
CA TRP A 304 -5.65 5.33 -15.23
C TRP A 304 -4.30 6.03 -15.17
N LEU A 305 -3.21 5.32 -15.47
CA LEU A 305 -1.89 5.92 -15.56
C LEU A 305 -1.82 6.98 -16.67
N GLY A 306 -2.35 6.67 -17.86
CA GLY A 306 -2.44 7.62 -18.97
C GLY A 306 -3.24 8.87 -18.62
N LYS A 307 -4.42 8.71 -18.02
CA LYS A 307 -5.28 9.83 -17.59
C LYS A 307 -4.61 10.67 -16.52
N LEU A 308 -3.97 10.05 -15.52
CA LEU A 308 -3.25 10.78 -14.47
C LEU A 308 -2.07 11.58 -15.01
N ASN A 309 -1.29 10.99 -15.93
CA ASN A 309 -0.18 11.66 -16.59
C ASN A 309 -0.64 12.84 -17.45
N GLN A 310 -1.77 12.72 -18.16
CA GLN A 310 -2.36 13.81 -18.93
C GLN A 310 -2.65 15.05 -18.07
N PHE A 311 -3.00 14.86 -16.80
CA PHE A 311 -3.25 15.93 -15.84
C PHE A 311 -2.08 16.19 -14.88
N ASN A 312 -0.86 15.79 -15.25
CA ASN A 312 0.37 16.03 -14.47
C ASN A 312 0.27 15.53 -13.01
N GLY A 313 -0.35 14.37 -12.79
CA GLY A 313 -0.53 13.82 -11.44
C GLY A 313 -1.72 14.40 -10.66
N ASN A 314 -2.49 15.32 -11.24
CA ASN A 314 -3.66 15.90 -10.57
C ASN A 314 -4.82 14.88 -10.55
N PHE A 315 -5.00 14.22 -9.41
CA PHE A 315 -6.02 13.19 -9.21
C PHE A 315 -7.46 13.74 -9.31
N VAL A 316 -7.67 15.03 -9.03
CA VAL A 316 -9.00 15.66 -9.12
C VAL A 316 -9.41 15.81 -10.58
N ASN A 317 -8.54 16.37 -11.42
CA ASN A 317 -8.80 16.51 -12.85
C ASN A 317 -8.84 15.15 -13.56
N ALA A 318 -8.03 14.20 -13.10
CA ALA A 318 -8.10 12.81 -13.57
C ALA A 318 -9.34 12.07 -13.06
N GLU A 319 -10.10 12.63 -12.10
CA GLU A 319 -11.20 11.98 -11.39
C GLU A 319 -10.86 10.59 -10.81
N MET A 320 -9.59 10.35 -10.52
CA MET A 320 -9.09 9.01 -10.16
C MET A 320 -9.78 8.49 -8.91
N VAL A 321 -9.54 9.15 -7.77
CA VAL A 321 -10.06 8.73 -6.47
C VAL A 321 -11.58 8.64 -6.50
N LYS A 322 -12.24 9.63 -7.12
CA LYS A 322 -13.69 9.65 -7.33
C LYS A 322 -14.16 8.37 -8.02
N ALA A 323 -13.53 7.96 -9.11
CA ALA A 323 -13.95 6.78 -9.87
C ALA A 323 -13.82 5.49 -9.07
N PHE A 324 -12.78 5.33 -8.24
CA PHE A 324 -12.62 4.14 -7.41
C PHE A 324 -13.63 4.10 -6.25
N ILE A 325 -13.86 5.20 -5.53
CA ILE A 325 -14.80 5.22 -4.38
C ILE A 325 -16.28 5.05 -4.79
N VAL A 326 -16.63 5.38 -6.04
CA VAL A 326 -18.00 5.18 -6.57
C VAL A 326 -18.12 3.92 -7.43
N SER A 327 -17.03 3.16 -7.59
CA SER A 327 -17.05 1.94 -8.39
C SER A 327 -17.95 0.89 -7.72
N ALA A 328 -18.68 0.14 -8.55
CA ALA A 328 -19.50 -0.98 -8.07
C ALA A 328 -18.66 -2.04 -7.34
N GLU A 329 -17.40 -2.21 -7.76
CA GLU A 329 -16.47 -3.15 -7.12
C GLU A 329 -16.08 -2.71 -5.71
N TYR A 330 -15.71 -1.44 -5.50
CA TYR A 330 -15.43 -0.93 -4.15
C TYR A 330 -16.68 -0.95 -3.27
N GLN A 331 -17.80 -0.42 -3.77
CA GLN A 331 -19.03 -0.32 -2.98
C GLN A 331 -19.58 -1.70 -2.63
N GLY A 332 -19.52 -2.66 -3.56
CA GLY A 332 -19.99 -4.03 -3.36
C GLY A 332 -19.24 -4.81 -2.30
N ARG A 333 -18.11 -4.31 -1.78
CA ARG A 333 -17.43 -4.88 -0.61
C ARG A 333 -18.18 -4.68 0.71
N PHE A 334 -19.13 -3.76 0.76
CA PHE A 334 -19.70 -3.27 2.02
C PHE A 334 -21.21 -3.43 2.14
N GLY A 335 -21.86 -4.01 1.13
CA GLY A 335 -23.31 -4.19 1.08
C GLY A 335 -23.87 -4.03 -0.34
N PRO A 336 -25.17 -4.30 -0.52
CA PRO A 336 -25.83 -4.35 -1.84
C PRO A 336 -26.01 -3.00 -2.57
#